data_AF-A0A4R6L2E4-F1
#
_entry.id   AF-A0A4R6L2E4-F1
#
_cell.length_a   1.000
_cell.length_b   1.000
_cell.length_c   1.000
_cell.angle_alpha   90.00
_cell.angle_beta   90.00
_cell.angle_gamma   90.00
#
_symmetry.space_group_name_H-M   'P 1'
#
loop_
_entity.id
_entity.type
_entity.pdbx_description
1 polymer ?
#
loop_
_entity_poly.entity_id
_entity_poly.type
_entity_poly.pdbx_seq_one_letter_code
_entity_poly.pdbx_strand_id
1 'polypeptide(L)'
;MPTRNLPNDPHLDHLRGQAKTLLKGVRAGESAALALAAEFHPVKTLADAQLVIARSYGFPSWPRIVRHLELVDRYSRSPHRQSVGGPLDTPEQRADEFLRLATLHYGQDDPARQQSARELLERYPEIAQSNIYTQVVAGDLNGVRANLAQASIEGGPYRWGPLLYLTYNRLDAPNQLEIARLLLENGADPNAGYLWQGMPSPFTALTGVFGRGEGDQPPHAHRVELARLLLDAGADPNDSQTMYNCGPGCPPPYDDVHLELLLEYGLGRGDGGPWHERMTTAHPTPQQLLEDELVFASWAGLLHRAELVLAQGTDPEGVGTRHPVFGGHRPYELAAVQGHIEIAELLRARGAAPLDEIHEVYAAAMRGETPYVDADLAARAVARTPHLPVRAAEVGRAEAMDPLQRLGYDLSGVSGGAAPIHRAALNGHLETVKKLIELGADPDVRDPNYNGNALGWAEHNHQQAVIDYLKGLPQGTGTH
;
A
#
# COMPACT_ATOMS: atom_id res chain seq x y z
N MET A 1 1.32 -4.13 -25.78
CA MET A 1 1.44 -4.04 -24.31
C MET A 1 2.60 -4.93 -23.89
N PRO A 2 3.29 -4.67 -22.77
CA PRO A 2 4.32 -5.59 -22.28
C PRO A 2 3.73 -6.99 -22.09
N THR A 3 4.47 -8.01 -22.48
CA THR A 3 4.09 -9.43 -22.30
C THR A 3 4.85 -10.09 -21.15
N ARG A 4 5.76 -9.34 -20.50
CA ARG A 4 6.59 -9.79 -19.39
C ARG A 4 6.71 -8.71 -18.33
N ASN A 5 6.82 -9.14 -17.08
CA ASN A 5 7.16 -8.28 -15.94
C ASN A 5 8.62 -8.51 -15.55
N LEU A 6 9.36 -7.43 -15.30
CA LEU A 6 10.69 -7.53 -14.72
C LEU A 6 10.59 -8.09 -13.30
N PRO A 7 11.50 -8.99 -12.89
CA PRO A 7 11.61 -9.36 -11.48
C PRO A 7 12.09 -8.16 -10.65
N ASN A 8 11.89 -8.21 -9.32
CA ASN A 8 12.28 -7.14 -8.40
C ASN A 8 13.80 -6.91 -8.32
N ASP A 9 14.60 -7.95 -8.55
CA ASP A 9 16.07 -7.88 -8.61
C ASP A 9 16.60 -8.36 -9.97
N PRO A 10 16.44 -7.54 -11.03
CA PRO A 10 16.79 -7.93 -12.38
C PRO A 10 18.29 -7.76 -12.66
N HIS A 11 18.92 -8.81 -13.19
CA HIS A 11 20.32 -8.75 -13.62
C HIS A 11 20.48 -8.60 -15.14
N LEU A 12 21.34 -7.67 -15.55
CA LEU A 12 21.60 -7.38 -16.95
C LEU A 12 22.13 -8.60 -17.73
N ASP A 13 22.94 -9.45 -17.10
CA ASP A 13 23.47 -10.65 -17.76
C ASP A 13 22.39 -11.68 -18.07
N HIS A 14 21.35 -11.77 -17.23
CA HIS A 14 20.19 -12.59 -17.51
C HIS A 14 19.48 -12.09 -18.78
N LEU A 15 19.24 -10.78 -18.89
CA LEU A 15 18.57 -10.19 -20.06
C LEU A 15 19.42 -10.33 -21.34
N ARG A 16 20.74 -10.17 -21.23
CA ARG A 16 21.67 -10.47 -22.34
C ARG A 16 21.59 -11.94 -22.76
N GLY A 17 21.48 -12.85 -21.78
CA GLY A 17 21.23 -14.27 -22.01
C GLY A 17 19.95 -14.52 -22.79
N GLN A 18 18.83 -13.91 -22.35
CA GLN A 18 17.55 -14.01 -23.05
C GLN A 18 17.62 -13.49 -24.49
N ALA A 19 18.29 -12.37 -24.76
CA ALA A 19 18.46 -11.85 -26.12
C ALA A 19 19.26 -12.81 -27.02
N LYS A 20 20.31 -13.45 -26.48
CA LYS A 20 21.07 -14.49 -27.20
C LYS A 20 20.22 -15.73 -27.49
N THR A 21 19.43 -16.17 -26.51
CA THR A 21 18.50 -17.30 -26.67
C THR A 21 17.45 -17.00 -27.72
N LEU A 22 16.85 -15.81 -27.72
CA LEU A 22 15.88 -15.37 -28.72
C LEU A 22 16.48 -15.39 -30.13
N LEU A 23 17.68 -14.81 -30.32
CA LEU A 23 18.35 -14.81 -31.63
C LEU A 23 18.63 -16.24 -32.13
N LYS A 24 19.05 -17.14 -31.24
CA LYS A 24 19.27 -18.55 -31.59
C LYS A 24 17.97 -19.24 -31.98
N GLY A 25 16.90 -19.04 -31.22
CA GLY A 25 15.59 -19.64 -31.48
C GLY A 25 14.97 -19.16 -32.79
N VAL A 26 15.06 -17.86 -33.10
CA VAL A 26 14.62 -17.31 -34.40
C VAL A 26 15.39 -17.95 -35.56
N ARG A 27 16.72 -18.13 -35.43
CA ARG A 27 17.55 -18.80 -36.44
C ARG A 27 17.22 -20.29 -36.60
N ALA A 28 16.80 -20.94 -35.52
CA ALA A 28 16.39 -22.34 -35.51
C ALA A 28 14.94 -22.55 -35.98
N GLY A 29 14.18 -21.48 -36.24
CA GLY A 29 12.78 -21.56 -36.64
C GLY A 29 11.82 -21.94 -35.50
N GLU A 30 12.20 -21.68 -34.24
CA GLU A 30 11.37 -22.00 -33.08
C GLU A 30 10.12 -21.11 -33.02
N SER A 31 8.93 -21.72 -32.97
CA SER A 31 7.64 -21.01 -33.05
C SER A 31 7.49 -19.90 -32.02
N ALA A 32 7.89 -20.14 -30.76
CA ALA A 32 7.79 -19.14 -29.69
C ALA A 32 8.71 -17.93 -29.91
N ALA A 33 9.92 -18.17 -30.42
CA ALA A 33 10.89 -17.12 -30.72
C ALA A 33 10.45 -16.26 -31.92
N LEU A 34 9.90 -16.91 -32.95
CA LEU A 34 9.32 -16.23 -34.11
C LEU A 34 8.10 -15.39 -33.74
N ALA A 35 7.21 -15.90 -32.87
CA ALA A 35 6.05 -15.16 -32.38
C ALA A 35 6.47 -13.87 -31.64
N LEU A 36 7.44 -13.97 -30.73
CA LEU A 36 7.92 -12.81 -29.97
C LEU A 36 8.60 -11.76 -30.89
N ALA A 37 9.36 -12.20 -31.90
CA ALA A 37 9.96 -11.32 -32.89
C ALA A 37 8.90 -10.62 -33.76
N ALA A 38 7.87 -11.36 -34.18
CA ALA A 38 6.77 -10.81 -34.97
C ALA A 38 5.98 -9.75 -34.20
N GLU A 39 5.80 -9.95 -32.89
CA GLU A 39 5.09 -9.00 -32.03
C GLU A 39 5.84 -7.68 -31.83
N PHE A 40 7.16 -7.74 -31.57
CA PHE A 40 7.89 -6.55 -31.10
C PHE A 40 8.87 -5.94 -32.10
N HIS A 41 9.60 -6.74 -32.88
CA HIS A 41 10.56 -6.31 -33.89
C HIS A 41 11.21 -7.52 -34.63
N PRO A 42 11.34 -7.51 -35.98
CA PRO A 42 12.05 -8.57 -36.71
C PRO A 42 13.49 -8.79 -36.23
N VAL A 43 13.89 -10.02 -35.94
CA VAL A 43 15.21 -10.32 -35.35
C VAL A 43 16.17 -10.88 -36.40
N LYS A 44 17.23 -10.13 -36.73
CA LYS A 44 18.34 -10.59 -37.59
C LYS A 44 19.68 -10.55 -36.85
N THR A 45 19.82 -9.60 -35.94
CA THR A 45 21.02 -9.31 -35.17
C THR A 45 20.76 -9.43 -33.67
N LEU A 46 21.83 -9.41 -32.87
CA LEU A 46 21.69 -9.36 -31.41
C LEU A 46 21.04 -8.05 -30.94
N ALA A 47 21.29 -6.93 -31.64
CA ALA A 47 20.66 -5.64 -31.33
C ALA A 47 19.14 -5.70 -31.53
N ASP A 48 18.67 -6.36 -32.59
CA ASP A 48 17.23 -6.58 -32.80
C ASP A 48 16.64 -7.43 -31.68
N ALA A 49 17.33 -8.51 -31.29
CA ALA A 49 16.88 -9.38 -30.20
C ALA A 49 16.82 -8.62 -28.86
N GLN A 50 17.82 -7.77 -28.57
CA GLN A 50 17.82 -6.89 -27.40
C GLN A 50 16.65 -5.90 -27.41
N LEU A 51 16.32 -5.34 -28.56
CA LEU A 51 15.16 -4.46 -28.71
C LEU A 51 13.85 -5.20 -28.44
N VAL A 52 13.69 -6.43 -28.96
CA VAL A 52 12.54 -7.28 -28.66
C VAL A 52 12.43 -7.57 -27.17
N ILE A 53 13.53 -7.96 -26.52
CA ILE A 53 13.54 -8.21 -25.07
C ILE A 53 13.12 -6.94 -24.30
N ALA A 54 13.72 -5.79 -24.60
CA ALA A 54 13.37 -4.53 -23.94
C ALA A 54 11.87 -4.21 -24.09
N ARG A 55 11.32 -4.29 -25.30
CA ARG A 55 9.91 -4.03 -25.58
C ARG A 55 8.97 -5.03 -24.94
N SER A 56 9.37 -6.30 -24.85
CA SER A 56 8.58 -7.33 -24.14
C SER A 56 8.41 -7.02 -22.65
N TYR A 57 9.37 -6.31 -22.05
CA TYR A 57 9.31 -5.78 -20.68
C TYR A 57 8.76 -4.35 -20.59
N GLY A 58 8.26 -3.78 -21.69
CA GLY A 58 7.66 -2.44 -21.71
C GLY A 58 8.63 -1.28 -21.93
N PHE A 59 9.91 -1.54 -22.16
CA PHE A 59 10.91 -0.50 -22.42
C PHE A 59 11.01 -0.19 -23.92
N PRO A 60 11.06 1.09 -24.33
CA PRO A 60 11.07 1.44 -25.75
C PRO A 60 12.38 1.07 -26.46
N SER A 61 13.47 0.90 -25.70
CA SER A 61 14.80 0.56 -26.24
C SER A 61 15.68 -0.17 -25.23
N TRP A 62 16.71 -0.88 -25.72
CA TRP A 62 17.69 -1.56 -24.88
C TRP A 62 18.47 -0.62 -23.93
N PRO A 63 18.94 0.57 -24.35
CA PRO A 63 19.58 1.50 -23.42
C PRO A 63 18.67 1.95 -22.26
N ARG A 64 17.35 2.02 -22.48
CA ARG A 64 16.38 2.42 -21.44
C ARG A 64 16.24 1.36 -20.35
N ILE A 65 16.15 0.09 -20.73
CA ILE A 65 16.12 -1.00 -19.74
C ILE A 65 17.46 -1.10 -19.00
N VAL A 66 18.61 -0.95 -19.69
CA VAL A 66 19.93 -0.93 -19.02
C VAL A 66 20.01 0.19 -17.98
N ARG A 67 19.63 1.42 -18.34
CA ARG A 67 19.59 2.57 -17.41
C ARG A 67 18.67 2.29 -16.22
N HIS A 68 17.51 1.66 -16.43
CA HIS A 68 16.62 1.28 -15.34
C HIS A 68 17.30 0.31 -14.35
N LEU A 69 18.02 -0.72 -14.83
CA LEU A 69 18.76 -1.64 -13.97
C LEU A 69 19.89 -0.94 -13.19
N GLU A 70 20.61 -0.02 -13.83
CA GLU A 70 21.66 0.78 -13.16
C GLU A 70 21.07 1.65 -12.06
N LEU A 71 19.87 2.20 -12.25
CA LEU A 71 19.15 2.95 -11.22
C LEU A 71 18.69 2.03 -10.09
N VAL A 72 18.15 0.85 -10.40
CA VAL A 72 17.77 -0.15 -9.41
C VAL A 72 18.98 -0.54 -8.55
N ASP A 73 20.12 -0.86 -9.16
CA ASP A 73 21.36 -1.19 -8.45
C ASP A 73 21.87 -0.04 -7.57
N ARG A 74 21.88 1.19 -8.11
CA ARG A 74 22.32 2.39 -7.39
C ARG A 74 21.46 2.69 -6.16
N TYR A 75 20.14 2.60 -6.29
CA TYR A 75 19.19 3.03 -5.25
C TYR A 75 18.66 1.89 -4.39
N SER A 76 18.90 0.63 -4.74
CA SER A 76 18.44 -0.50 -3.93
C SER A 76 19.09 -0.49 -2.56
N ARG A 77 18.26 -0.57 -1.51
CA ARG A 77 18.67 -0.75 -0.12
C ARG A 77 17.78 -1.80 0.52
N SER A 78 18.32 -2.51 1.50
CA SER A 78 17.57 -3.50 2.29
C SER A 78 17.79 -3.30 3.79
N PRO A 79 17.28 -2.19 4.38
CA PRO A 79 17.48 -1.87 5.79
C PRO A 79 17.02 -3.00 6.74
N HIS A 80 15.81 -3.54 6.52
CA HIS A 80 15.25 -4.70 7.23
C HIS A 80 16.09 -5.99 7.21
N ARG A 81 17.09 -6.13 6.33
CA ARG A 81 18.00 -7.29 6.29
C ARG A 81 19.28 -7.07 7.11
N GLN A 82 19.52 -5.87 7.61
CA GLN A 82 20.66 -5.62 8.48
C GLN A 82 20.34 -6.16 9.88
N SER A 83 21.12 -7.12 10.36
CA SER A 83 20.93 -7.72 11.67
C SER A 83 21.05 -6.67 12.78
N VAL A 84 20.23 -6.80 13.81
CA VAL A 84 20.35 -6.10 15.09
C VAL A 84 20.96 -7.07 16.11
N GLY A 85 21.78 -6.59 17.04
CA GLY A 85 22.40 -7.40 18.08
C GLY A 85 23.78 -7.98 17.72
N GLY A 86 24.64 -7.19 17.07
CA GLY A 86 26.02 -7.55 16.73
C GLY A 86 27.06 -7.18 17.80
N PRO A 87 28.37 -7.44 17.55
CA PRO A 87 29.46 -6.98 18.41
C PRO A 87 29.45 -5.45 18.57
N LEU A 88 29.82 -4.96 19.75
CA LEU A 88 29.81 -3.53 20.12
C LEU A 88 31.20 -3.03 20.53
N ASP A 89 32.24 -3.72 20.08
CA ASP A 89 33.61 -3.55 20.57
C ASP A 89 34.21 -2.22 20.08
N THR A 90 33.90 -1.80 18.86
CA THR A 90 34.41 -0.55 18.28
C THR A 90 33.38 0.60 18.30
N PRO A 91 33.83 1.87 18.32
CA PRO A 91 32.94 3.02 18.20
C PRO A 91 32.05 2.98 16.94
N GLU A 92 32.58 2.49 15.82
CA GLU A 92 31.83 2.37 14.56
C GLU A 92 30.73 1.32 14.67
N GLN A 93 31.02 0.17 15.28
CA GLN A 93 30.02 -0.87 15.51
C GLN A 93 28.88 -0.37 16.41
N ARG A 94 29.21 0.39 17.46
CA ARG A 94 28.23 1.02 18.35
C ARG A 94 27.40 2.07 17.64
N ALA A 95 28.01 2.90 16.80
CA ALA A 95 27.31 3.89 15.98
C ALA A 95 26.33 3.21 15.01
N ASP A 96 26.76 2.16 14.29
CA ASP A 96 25.90 1.43 13.36
C ASP A 96 24.75 0.71 14.07
N GLU A 97 24.99 0.12 15.25
CA GLU A 97 23.95 -0.50 16.05
C GLU A 97 22.92 0.54 16.52
N PHE A 98 23.39 1.70 17.00
CA PHE A 98 22.51 2.80 17.40
C PHE A 98 21.60 3.26 16.25
N LEU A 99 22.17 3.47 15.06
CA LEU A 99 21.40 3.86 13.87
C LEU A 99 20.38 2.79 13.48
N ARG A 100 20.76 1.50 13.52
CA ARG A 100 19.86 0.37 13.25
C ARG A 100 18.72 0.31 14.26
N LEU A 101 18.95 0.60 15.52
CA LEU A 101 17.91 0.55 16.56
C LEU A 101 16.99 1.78 16.53
N ALA A 102 17.53 2.95 16.23
CA ALA A 102 16.82 4.23 16.33
C ALA A 102 15.92 4.55 15.14
N THR A 103 16.18 3.98 13.96
CA THR A 103 15.47 4.30 12.72
C THR A 103 14.56 3.18 12.22
N LEU A 104 13.44 3.57 11.60
CA LEU A 104 12.56 2.62 10.93
C LEU A 104 13.28 1.95 9.76
N HIS A 105 13.02 0.66 9.57
CA HIS A 105 13.57 -0.09 8.44
C HIS A 105 12.53 -0.87 7.63
N TYR A 106 11.25 -0.74 8.01
CA TYR A 106 10.09 -1.43 7.45
C TYR A 106 10.28 -2.96 7.42
N GLY A 107 10.57 -3.49 8.60
CA GLY A 107 10.81 -4.91 8.85
C GLY A 107 10.20 -5.31 10.20
N GLN A 108 10.98 -5.98 11.06
CA GLN A 108 10.62 -6.19 12.47
C GLN A 108 10.86 -4.92 13.30
N ASP A 109 10.15 -3.85 12.97
CA ASP A 109 10.15 -2.61 13.76
C ASP A 109 9.22 -2.75 14.96
N ASP A 110 9.76 -2.46 16.16
CA ASP A 110 9.08 -2.62 17.44
C ASP A 110 9.55 -1.52 18.41
N PRO A 111 8.67 -0.97 19.27
CA PRO A 111 9.04 0.06 20.25
C PRO A 111 10.22 -0.31 21.17
N ALA A 112 10.45 -1.60 21.45
CA ALA A 112 11.59 -2.04 22.25
C ALA A 112 12.95 -1.69 21.61
N ARG A 113 13.03 -1.59 20.27
CA ARG A 113 14.26 -1.18 19.59
C ARG A 113 14.64 0.25 19.92
N GLN A 114 13.67 1.16 19.96
CA GLN A 114 13.90 2.56 20.33
C GLN A 114 14.36 2.66 21.80
N GLN A 115 13.83 1.80 22.67
CA GLN A 115 14.31 1.70 24.04
C GLN A 115 15.77 1.22 24.10
N SER A 116 16.13 0.19 23.35
CA SER A 116 17.52 -0.28 23.25
C SER A 116 18.47 0.77 22.66
N ALA A 117 18.03 1.58 21.70
CA ALA A 117 18.82 2.70 21.18
C ALA A 117 19.14 3.72 22.28
N ARG A 118 18.14 4.08 23.11
CA ARG A 118 18.35 4.99 24.25
C ARG A 118 19.32 4.41 25.27
N GLU A 119 19.14 3.15 25.66
CA GLU A 119 20.03 2.47 26.60
C GLU A 119 21.47 2.37 26.08
N LEU A 120 21.63 2.14 24.76
CA LEU A 120 22.94 2.11 24.13
C LEU A 120 23.61 3.49 24.17
N LEU A 121 22.86 4.56 23.89
CA LEU A 121 23.35 5.94 23.96
C LEU A 121 23.69 6.37 25.40
N GLU A 122 22.89 5.97 26.39
CA GLU A 122 23.18 6.21 27.80
C GLU A 122 24.46 5.50 28.26
N ARG A 123 24.68 4.27 27.79
CA ARG A 123 25.89 3.50 28.11
C ARG A 123 27.14 4.03 27.42
N TYR A 124 26.99 4.55 26.20
CA TYR A 124 28.07 5.05 25.36
C TYR A 124 27.73 6.43 24.78
N PRO A 125 27.81 7.50 25.60
CA PRO A 125 27.41 8.84 25.18
C PRO A 125 28.22 9.38 23.99
N GLU A 126 29.43 8.86 23.74
CA GLU A 126 30.25 9.24 22.60
C GLU A 126 29.60 8.92 21.25
N ILE A 127 28.64 7.97 21.22
CA ILE A 127 27.88 7.61 20.01
C ILE A 127 27.22 8.84 19.38
N ALA A 128 26.68 9.75 20.19
CA ALA A 128 26.01 10.95 19.71
C ALA A 128 26.88 11.80 18.78
N GLN A 129 28.21 11.73 18.95
CA GLN A 129 29.18 12.57 18.25
C GLN A 129 30.02 11.80 17.23
N SER A 130 29.85 10.48 17.13
CA SER A 130 30.68 9.59 16.29
C SER A 130 30.77 10.02 14.82
N ASN A 131 29.66 10.40 14.21
CA ASN A 131 29.59 10.89 12.84
C ASN A 131 28.30 11.69 12.60
N ILE A 132 28.17 12.30 11.42
CA ILE A 132 26.98 13.11 11.11
C ILE A 132 25.66 12.32 11.21
N TYR A 133 25.67 11.01 10.90
CA TYR A 133 24.47 10.18 10.94
C TYR A 133 23.99 9.96 12.37
N THR A 134 24.89 9.72 13.32
CA THR A 134 24.50 9.61 14.73
C THR A 134 24.14 10.95 15.34
N GLN A 135 24.80 12.04 14.90
CA GLN A 135 24.51 13.40 15.35
C GLN A 135 23.08 13.83 14.98
N VAL A 136 22.60 13.52 13.76
CA VAL A 136 21.22 13.86 13.36
C VAL A 136 20.19 13.05 14.16
N VAL A 137 20.44 11.76 14.39
CA VAL A 137 19.53 10.88 15.16
C VAL A 137 19.51 11.26 16.64
N ALA A 138 20.66 11.65 17.20
CA ALA A 138 20.79 12.06 18.61
C ALA A 138 20.37 13.53 18.85
N GLY A 139 20.17 14.33 17.81
CA GLY A 139 19.82 15.74 17.94
C GLY A 139 20.99 16.66 18.30
N ASP A 140 22.24 16.25 18.03
CA ASP A 140 23.44 17.05 18.28
C ASP A 140 23.63 18.13 17.21
N LEU A 141 22.97 19.27 17.43
CA LEU A 141 23.01 20.42 16.54
C LEU A 141 24.43 20.95 16.29
N ASN A 142 25.30 20.96 17.32
CA ASN A 142 26.65 21.50 17.19
C ASN A 142 27.54 20.56 16.37
N GLY A 143 27.43 19.25 16.60
CA GLY A 143 28.08 18.23 15.78
C GLY A 143 27.68 18.34 14.31
N VAL A 144 26.37 18.45 14.04
CA VAL A 144 25.86 18.62 12.67
C VAL A 144 26.45 19.88 12.02
N ARG A 145 26.41 21.03 12.69
CA ARG A 145 26.99 22.30 12.17
C ARG A 145 28.46 22.15 11.81
N ALA A 146 29.24 21.42 12.61
CA ALA A 146 30.65 21.18 12.34
C ALA A 146 30.90 20.25 11.15
N ASN A 147 29.89 19.47 10.72
CA ASN A 147 30.01 18.43 9.69
C ASN A 147 29.15 18.68 8.44
N LEU A 148 28.61 19.89 8.24
CA LEU A 148 27.69 20.21 7.13
C LEU A 148 28.24 19.91 5.72
N ALA A 149 29.56 19.86 5.53
CA ALA A 149 30.15 19.41 4.28
C ALA A 149 29.78 17.95 3.91
N GLN A 150 29.25 17.18 4.86
CA GLN A 150 28.78 15.81 4.70
C GLN A 150 27.26 15.70 4.57
N ALA A 151 26.51 16.81 4.48
CA ALA A 151 25.05 16.83 4.49
C ALA A 151 24.38 15.98 3.39
N SER A 152 25.07 15.72 2.28
CA SER A 152 24.61 14.91 1.15
C SER A 152 25.38 13.60 0.96
N ILE A 153 26.30 13.26 1.87
CA ILE A 153 27.16 12.08 1.73
C ILE A 153 26.43 10.87 2.30
N GLU A 154 26.37 9.78 1.54
CA GLU A 154 25.79 8.52 2.01
C GLU A 154 26.75 7.75 2.92
N GLY A 155 26.22 7.14 3.97
CA GLY A 155 26.98 6.28 4.87
C GLY A 155 26.12 5.56 5.89
N GLY A 156 26.74 5.15 7.00
CA GLY A 156 26.10 4.33 8.03
C GLY A 156 25.70 2.93 7.53
N PRO A 157 24.96 2.15 8.35
CA PRO A 157 24.61 0.76 8.06
C PRO A 157 23.68 0.60 6.84
N TYR A 158 23.05 1.69 6.37
CA TYR A 158 22.06 1.66 5.30
C TYR A 158 22.52 2.39 4.04
N ARG A 159 23.73 2.97 4.03
CA ARG A 159 24.20 3.84 2.94
C ARG A 159 23.15 4.90 2.60
N TRP A 160 22.74 5.61 3.64
CA TRP A 160 21.75 6.69 3.59
C TRP A 160 22.46 8.02 3.79
N GLY A 161 21.91 9.09 3.20
CA GLY A 161 22.31 10.44 3.58
C GLY A 161 21.78 10.81 4.98
N PRO A 162 22.36 11.83 5.65
CA PRO A 162 21.92 12.26 6.97
C PRO A 162 20.43 12.60 7.05
N LEU A 163 19.85 13.17 5.98
CA LEU A 163 18.43 13.51 5.93
C LEU A 163 17.52 12.28 6.09
N LEU A 164 17.87 11.13 5.51
CA LEU A 164 17.09 9.90 5.67
C LEU A 164 17.19 9.34 7.09
N TYR A 165 18.37 9.39 7.71
CA TYR A 165 18.51 8.99 9.12
C TYR A 165 17.64 9.87 10.05
N LEU A 166 17.53 11.16 9.74
CA LEU A 166 16.65 12.09 10.47
C LEU A 166 15.17 11.75 10.24
N THR A 167 14.71 11.59 9.00
CA THR A 167 13.28 11.40 8.73
C THR A 167 12.78 10.03 9.19
N TYR A 168 13.63 9.01 9.20
CA TYR A 168 13.31 7.67 9.70
C TYR A 168 13.56 7.52 11.21
N ASN A 169 14.07 8.55 11.91
CA ASN A 169 14.30 8.53 13.35
C ASN A 169 12.99 8.34 14.12
N ARG A 170 13.02 7.52 15.17
CA ARG A 170 11.90 7.34 16.12
C ARG A 170 12.31 7.56 17.57
N LEU A 171 13.44 8.23 17.79
CA LEU A 171 13.79 8.78 19.09
C LEU A 171 13.17 10.16 19.26
N ASP A 172 12.81 10.49 20.50
CA ASP A 172 12.47 11.85 20.91
C ASP A 172 13.75 12.66 21.10
N ALA A 173 14.38 13.00 19.98
CA ALA A 173 15.64 13.74 19.95
C ALA A 173 15.38 15.25 19.80
N PRO A 174 16.18 16.11 20.44
CA PRO A 174 16.04 17.55 20.30
C PRO A 174 16.45 18.02 18.89
N ASN A 175 16.12 19.28 18.57
CA ASN A 175 16.62 20.04 17.42
C ASN A 175 16.32 19.45 16.02
N GLN A 176 15.43 18.46 15.88
CA GLN A 176 15.19 17.78 14.59
C GLN A 176 14.80 18.74 13.46
N LEU A 177 13.95 19.74 13.73
CA LEU A 177 13.54 20.74 12.73
C LEU A 177 14.69 21.65 12.29
N GLU A 178 15.52 22.09 13.22
CA GLU A 178 16.66 22.96 12.92
C GLU A 178 17.75 22.18 12.16
N ILE A 179 18.01 20.94 12.57
CA ILE A 179 18.95 20.05 11.88
C ILE A 179 18.47 19.77 10.45
N ALA A 180 17.19 19.44 10.25
CA ALA A 180 16.64 19.21 8.91
C ALA A 180 16.81 20.45 8.01
N ARG A 181 16.52 21.65 8.53
CA ARG A 181 16.75 22.92 7.82
C ARG A 181 18.21 23.07 7.40
N LEU A 182 19.14 22.89 8.33
CA LEU A 182 20.57 23.03 8.07
C LEU A 182 21.06 22.03 7.02
N LEU A 183 20.59 20.78 7.06
CA LEU A 183 20.95 19.78 6.06
C LEU A 183 20.50 20.20 4.66
N LEU A 184 19.24 20.64 4.52
CA LEU A 184 18.69 21.08 3.22
C LEU A 184 19.39 22.32 2.69
N GLU A 185 19.65 23.32 3.54
CA GLU A 185 20.41 24.53 3.19
C GLU A 185 21.86 24.23 2.78
N ASN A 186 22.38 23.05 3.14
CA ASN A 186 23.75 22.61 2.82
C ASN A 186 23.78 21.42 1.84
N GLY A 187 22.72 21.25 1.04
CA GLY A 187 22.74 20.39 -0.14
C GLY A 187 22.22 18.97 0.07
N ALA A 188 21.57 18.65 1.21
CA ALA A 188 20.78 17.44 1.30
C ALA A 188 19.62 17.49 0.29
N ASP A 189 19.43 16.39 -0.46
CA ASP A 189 18.35 16.29 -1.45
C ASP A 189 17.00 16.08 -0.72
N PRO A 190 16.02 17.00 -0.83
CA PRO A 190 14.69 16.80 -0.23
C PRO A 190 13.94 15.60 -0.83
N ASN A 191 14.35 15.15 -2.03
CA ASN A 191 13.84 13.96 -2.70
C ASN A 191 14.72 12.72 -2.46
N ALA A 192 15.61 12.76 -1.47
CA ALA A 192 16.41 11.60 -1.08
C ALA A 192 15.51 10.40 -0.79
N GLY A 193 15.97 9.21 -1.18
CA GLY A 193 15.21 7.98 -1.01
C GLY A 193 15.94 6.77 -1.58
N TYR A 194 15.32 5.61 -1.41
CA TYR A 194 15.87 4.33 -1.84
C TYR A 194 14.77 3.40 -2.36
N LEU A 195 15.17 2.38 -3.12
CA LEU A 195 14.26 1.32 -3.59
C LEU A 195 14.35 0.15 -2.62
N TRP A 196 13.25 -0.17 -1.93
CA TRP A 196 13.23 -1.27 -0.97
C TRP A 196 13.31 -2.60 -1.73
N GLN A 197 14.44 -3.31 -1.59
CA GLN A 197 14.72 -4.55 -2.35
C GLN A 197 14.59 -4.39 -3.88
N GLY A 198 14.92 -3.20 -4.40
CA GLY A 198 14.82 -2.92 -5.84
C GLY A 198 13.40 -2.72 -6.36
N MET A 199 12.38 -2.70 -5.48
CA MET A 199 11.00 -2.43 -5.89
C MET A 199 10.84 -1.00 -6.43
N PRO A 200 9.93 -0.78 -7.40
CA PRO A 200 9.83 0.48 -8.14
C PRO A 200 9.22 1.64 -7.34
N SER A 201 8.55 1.37 -6.22
CA SER A 201 8.02 2.40 -5.32
C SER A 201 9.14 2.85 -4.35
N PRO A 202 9.60 4.11 -4.44
CA PRO A 202 10.71 4.59 -3.62
C PRO A 202 10.26 4.91 -2.20
N PHE A 203 11.12 4.56 -1.24
CA PHE A 203 11.02 4.97 0.16
C PHE A 203 11.82 6.27 0.30
N THR A 204 11.12 7.41 0.36
CA THR A 204 11.73 8.74 0.34
C THR A 204 11.84 9.36 1.74
N ALA A 205 12.44 10.55 1.82
CA ALA A 205 12.40 11.39 2.99
C ALA A 205 10.96 11.62 3.51
N LEU A 206 9.99 11.91 2.63
CA LEU A 206 8.58 12.08 3.00
C LEU A 206 7.98 10.78 3.54
N THR A 207 8.27 9.64 2.89
CA THR A 207 7.83 8.33 3.39
C THR A 207 8.33 8.07 4.81
N GLY A 208 9.59 8.42 5.10
CA GLY A 208 10.18 8.33 6.43
C GLY A 208 9.44 9.18 7.47
N VAL A 209 9.09 10.42 7.11
CA VAL A 209 8.37 11.36 7.98
C VAL A 209 6.97 10.85 8.31
N PHE A 210 6.20 10.40 7.31
CA PHE A 210 4.82 9.98 7.52
C PHE A 210 4.68 8.57 8.12
N GLY A 211 5.64 7.66 7.92
CA GLY A 211 5.59 6.33 8.53
C GLY A 211 4.51 5.43 7.91
N ARG A 212 3.76 4.73 8.78
CA ARG A 212 2.63 3.83 8.49
C ARG A 212 3.03 2.58 7.68
N GLY A 213 2.20 2.14 6.74
CA GLY A 213 2.37 0.89 6.00
C GLY A 213 1.89 -0.36 6.76
N GLU A 214 2.27 -1.53 6.26
CA GLU A 214 1.64 -2.83 6.61
C GLU A 214 1.80 -3.21 8.09
N GLY A 215 2.88 -2.73 8.72
CA GLY A 215 3.13 -2.91 10.16
C GLY A 215 2.70 -1.73 11.02
N ASP A 216 1.91 -0.80 10.49
CA ASP A 216 1.46 0.45 11.13
C ASP A 216 2.60 1.19 11.86
N GLN A 217 3.68 1.47 11.12
CA GLN A 217 4.85 2.11 11.72
C GLN A 217 4.51 3.51 12.22
N PRO A 218 4.99 3.93 13.40
CA PRO A 218 4.66 5.26 13.92
C PRO A 218 5.16 6.33 12.95
N PRO A 219 4.43 7.45 12.77
CA PRO A 219 4.98 8.61 12.08
C PRO A 219 6.12 9.24 12.90
N HIS A 220 6.89 10.12 12.26
CA HIS A 220 7.87 10.95 12.98
C HIS A 220 7.14 11.89 13.97
N ALA A 221 7.74 12.20 15.13
CA ALA A 221 7.12 13.04 16.17
C ALA A 221 6.72 14.44 15.64
N HIS A 222 7.54 15.00 14.75
CA HIS A 222 7.30 16.26 14.04
C HIS A 222 6.79 16.07 12.60
N ARG A 223 5.87 15.12 12.36
CA ARG A 223 5.49 14.70 10.99
C ARG A 223 5.03 15.86 10.11
N VAL A 224 4.23 16.77 10.63
CA VAL A 224 3.65 17.87 9.83
C VAL A 224 4.72 18.91 9.51
N GLU A 225 5.49 19.32 10.52
CA GLU A 225 6.51 20.36 10.39
C GLU A 225 7.69 19.91 9.53
N LEU A 226 8.14 18.66 9.66
CA LEU A 226 9.19 18.11 8.80
C LEU A 226 8.72 17.91 7.36
N ALA A 227 7.52 17.37 7.15
CA ALA A 227 7.00 17.19 5.80
C ALA A 227 6.87 18.55 5.10
N ARG A 228 6.33 19.56 5.78
CA ARG A 228 6.25 20.94 5.26
C ARG A 228 7.63 21.49 4.90
N LEU A 229 8.61 21.32 5.78
CA LEU A 229 9.98 21.78 5.55
C LEU A 229 10.65 21.09 4.36
N LEU A 230 10.40 19.79 4.15
CA LEU A 230 10.85 19.06 2.96
C LEU A 230 10.18 19.57 1.68
N LEU A 231 8.86 19.78 1.72
CA LEU A 231 8.08 20.28 0.59
C LEU A 231 8.47 21.71 0.21
N ASP A 232 8.68 22.59 1.20
CA ASP A 232 9.21 23.96 1.00
C ASP A 232 10.61 23.94 0.36
N ALA A 233 11.41 22.93 0.66
CA ALA A 233 12.74 22.74 0.07
C ALA A 233 12.69 22.08 -1.33
N GLY A 234 11.52 21.66 -1.82
CA GLY A 234 11.34 21.07 -3.15
C GLY A 234 11.23 19.55 -3.16
N ALA A 235 10.84 18.91 -2.05
CA ALA A 235 10.36 17.53 -2.09
C ALA A 235 9.11 17.46 -2.99
N ASP A 236 9.04 16.44 -3.83
CA ASP A 236 7.88 16.21 -4.69
C ASP A 236 6.69 15.70 -3.85
N PRO A 237 5.53 16.38 -3.90
CA PRO A 237 4.34 15.92 -3.19
C PRO A 237 3.76 14.60 -3.73
N ASN A 238 4.14 14.17 -4.94
CA ASN A 238 3.66 12.93 -5.58
C ASN A 238 4.36 11.66 -5.05
N ASP A 239 4.42 11.53 -3.73
CA ASP A 239 5.14 10.44 -3.05
C ASP A 239 4.30 9.15 -3.01
N SER A 240 4.53 8.23 -3.95
CA SER A 240 3.72 7.02 -4.10
C SER A 240 3.74 6.13 -2.86
N GLN A 241 4.88 6.05 -2.16
CA GLN A 241 5.01 5.18 -0.99
C GLN A 241 4.33 5.78 0.23
N THR A 242 4.36 7.11 0.41
CA THR A 242 3.54 7.81 1.42
C THR A 242 2.06 7.55 1.18
N MET A 243 1.59 7.71 -0.06
CA MET A 243 0.19 7.48 -0.43
C MET A 243 -0.23 6.04 -0.14
N TYR A 244 0.59 5.06 -0.50
CA TYR A 244 0.34 3.66 -0.14
C TYR A 244 0.33 3.46 1.38
N ASN A 245 1.39 3.90 2.07
CA ASN A 245 1.56 3.67 3.50
C ASN A 245 0.45 4.30 4.34
N CYS A 246 -0.07 5.47 3.97
CA CYS A 246 -1.12 6.18 4.72
C CYS A 246 -2.54 5.94 4.16
N GLY A 247 -2.66 5.10 3.13
CA GLY A 247 -3.91 4.64 2.54
C GLY A 247 -4.01 3.11 2.61
N PRO A 248 -4.09 2.41 1.47
CA PRO A 248 -4.39 0.97 1.42
C PRO A 248 -3.32 0.08 2.07
N GLY A 249 -2.11 0.59 2.29
CA GLY A 249 -1.02 -0.13 2.93
C GLY A 249 -1.10 -0.15 4.45
N CYS A 250 -1.98 0.62 5.11
CA CYS A 250 -2.10 0.60 6.58
C CYS A 250 -3.48 0.11 7.07
N PRO A 251 -3.53 -0.47 8.28
CA PRO A 251 -4.80 -0.75 8.94
C PRO A 251 -5.49 0.55 9.39
N PRO A 252 -6.82 0.55 9.55
CA PRO A 252 -7.55 1.64 10.19
C PRO A 252 -7.14 1.80 11.68
N PRO A 253 -7.38 2.98 12.30
CA PRO A 253 -8.06 4.15 11.75
C PRO A 253 -7.19 4.94 10.77
N TYR A 254 -7.84 5.60 9.83
CA TYR A 254 -7.21 6.47 8.83
C TYR A 254 -7.32 7.94 9.26
N ASP A 255 -6.24 8.71 9.03
CA ASP A 255 -6.24 10.17 9.10
C ASP A 255 -5.88 10.76 7.74
N ASP A 256 -6.29 12.01 7.49
CA ASP A 256 -6.07 12.69 6.20
C ASP A 256 -4.95 13.73 6.25
N VAL A 257 -4.15 13.74 7.32
CA VAL A 257 -3.13 14.77 7.57
C VAL A 257 -2.08 14.81 6.45
N HIS A 258 -1.61 13.63 6.01
CA HIS A 258 -0.66 13.52 4.91
C HIS A 258 -1.29 14.01 3.60
N LEU A 259 -2.53 13.60 3.31
CA LEU A 259 -3.22 13.90 2.07
C LEU A 259 -3.46 15.40 1.94
N GLU A 260 -4.01 16.04 2.97
CA GLU A 260 -4.27 17.48 2.98
C GLU A 260 -2.99 18.29 2.75
N LEU A 261 -1.89 17.91 3.41
CA LEU A 261 -0.60 18.58 3.24
C LEU A 261 -0.02 18.36 1.84
N LEU A 262 -0.04 17.14 1.31
CA LEU A 262 0.50 16.87 -0.04
C LEU A 262 -0.34 17.57 -1.11
N LEU A 263 -1.66 17.65 -0.94
CA LEU A 263 -2.56 18.42 -1.82
C LEU A 263 -2.24 19.92 -1.80
N GLU A 264 -1.94 20.50 -0.64
CA GLU A 264 -1.51 21.90 -0.52
C GLU A 264 -0.29 22.21 -1.40
N TYR A 265 0.63 21.25 -1.53
CA TYR A 265 1.86 21.38 -2.31
C TYR A 265 1.75 20.86 -3.76
N GLY A 266 0.59 20.34 -4.18
CA GLY A 266 0.32 19.99 -5.57
C GLY A 266 0.39 18.50 -5.91
N LEU A 267 0.12 17.61 -4.95
CA LEU A 267 -0.18 16.20 -5.23
C LEU A 267 -1.20 16.08 -6.37
N GLY A 268 -0.93 15.18 -7.31
CA GLY A 268 -1.74 14.96 -8.51
C GLY A 268 -1.41 15.88 -9.68
N ARG A 269 -0.40 16.75 -9.55
CA ARG A 269 0.01 17.71 -10.59
C ARG A 269 1.47 17.52 -10.98
N GLY A 270 1.86 18.15 -12.08
CA GLY A 270 3.23 18.14 -12.58
C GLY A 270 3.59 16.87 -13.34
N ASP A 271 4.89 16.57 -13.39
CA ASP A 271 5.47 15.43 -14.10
C ASP A 271 5.78 14.22 -13.19
N GLY A 272 5.40 14.28 -11.91
CA GLY A 272 5.69 13.24 -10.91
C GLY A 272 7.12 13.26 -10.36
N GLY A 273 7.85 14.34 -10.63
CA GLY A 273 9.12 14.64 -9.97
C GLY A 273 10.25 13.64 -10.23
N PRO A 274 11.34 13.73 -9.44
CA PRO A 274 12.59 13.03 -9.74
C PRO A 274 12.45 11.52 -9.76
N TRP A 275 11.58 10.94 -8.93
CA TRP A 275 11.38 9.50 -8.87
C TRP A 275 10.58 8.96 -10.05
N HIS A 276 9.55 9.68 -10.50
CA HIS A 276 8.86 9.34 -11.74
C HIS A 276 9.81 9.45 -12.94
N GLU A 277 10.68 10.46 -13.01
CA GLU A 277 11.67 10.57 -14.08
C GLU A 277 12.67 9.39 -14.07
N ARG A 278 13.12 8.96 -12.89
CA ARG A 278 14.06 7.84 -12.73
C ARG A 278 13.42 6.51 -13.11
N MET A 279 12.20 6.24 -12.64
CA MET A 279 11.54 4.94 -12.77
C MET A 279 10.62 4.82 -13.98
N THR A 280 10.16 5.94 -14.53
CA THR A 280 9.34 6.05 -15.73
C THR A 280 8.11 5.14 -15.68
N THR A 281 8.00 4.18 -16.59
CA THR A 281 6.83 3.30 -16.74
C THR A 281 6.50 2.44 -15.52
N ALA A 282 7.42 2.31 -14.57
CA ALA A 282 7.20 1.54 -13.35
C ALA A 282 6.60 2.36 -12.20
N HIS A 283 6.62 3.71 -12.30
CA HIS A 283 6.12 4.59 -11.25
C HIS A 283 4.76 5.18 -11.64
N PRO A 284 3.81 5.29 -10.70
CA PRO A 284 2.53 5.95 -10.97
C PRO A 284 2.74 7.38 -11.47
N THR A 285 1.84 7.83 -12.36
CA THR A 285 1.70 9.26 -12.69
C THR A 285 0.99 10.00 -11.55
N PRO A 286 1.14 11.33 -11.44
CA PRO A 286 0.40 12.13 -10.46
C PRO A 286 -1.11 11.87 -10.48
N GLN A 287 -1.71 11.82 -11.67
CA GLN A 287 -3.13 11.54 -11.84
C GLN A 287 -3.52 10.16 -11.31
N GLN A 288 -2.69 9.13 -11.57
CA GLN A 288 -2.94 7.78 -11.07
C GLN A 288 -2.87 7.69 -9.55
N LEU A 289 -2.04 8.51 -8.88
CA LEU A 289 -2.01 8.57 -7.41
C LEU A 289 -3.35 9.06 -6.85
N LEU A 290 -3.94 10.10 -7.43
CA LEU A 290 -5.25 10.59 -7.01
C LEU A 290 -6.37 9.59 -7.31
N GLU A 291 -6.29 8.90 -8.44
CA GLU A 291 -7.27 7.87 -8.81
C GLU A 291 -7.18 6.63 -7.90
N ASP A 292 -5.96 6.18 -7.56
CA ASP A 292 -5.77 5.10 -6.59
C ASP A 292 -6.33 5.48 -5.22
N GLU A 293 -6.16 6.73 -4.81
CA GLU A 293 -6.72 7.26 -3.57
C GLU A 293 -8.25 7.32 -3.61
N LEU A 294 -8.83 7.72 -4.75
CA LEU A 294 -10.29 7.73 -4.93
C LEU A 294 -10.87 6.31 -4.91
N VAL A 295 -10.21 5.36 -5.56
CA VAL A 295 -10.58 3.93 -5.54
C VAL A 295 -10.53 3.40 -4.11
N PHE A 296 -9.45 3.68 -3.37
CA PHE A 296 -9.30 3.27 -1.99
C PHE A 296 -10.37 3.90 -1.09
N ALA A 297 -10.58 5.22 -1.16
CA ALA A 297 -11.59 5.93 -0.38
C ALA A 297 -13.01 5.41 -0.65
N SER A 298 -13.30 5.08 -1.91
CA SER A 298 -14.58 4.51 -2.34
C SER A 298 -14.79 3.08 -1.84
N TRP A 299 -13.73 2.30 -1.68
CA TRP A 299 -13.80 0.97 -1.08
C TRP A 299 -13.90 1.04 0.45
N ALA A 300 -13.09 1.89 1.09
CA ALA A 300 -12.99 2.00 2.54
C ALA A 300 -14.10 2.86 3.20
N GLY A 301 -14.88 3.61 2.42
CA GLY A 301 -15.96 4.46 2.95
C GLY A 301 -15.47 5.80 3.51
N LEU A 302 -14.40 6.36 2.94
CA LEU A 302 -13.75 7.59 3.42
C LEU A 302 -14.27 8.80 2.65
N LEU A 303 -15.44 9.32 3.04
CA LEU A 303 -16.13 10.40 2.33
C LEU A 303 -15.28 11.67 2.18
N HIS A 304 -14.72 12.19 3.28
CA HIS A 304 -13.88 13.40 3.26
C HIS A 304 -12.70 13.26 2.29
N ARG A 305 -12.03 12.11 2.32
CA ARG A 305 -10.94 11.77 1.40
C ARG A 305 -11.37 11.71 -0.05
N ALA A 306 -12.53 11.12 -0.35
CA ALA A 306 -13.11 11.13 -1.69
C ALA A 306 -13.42 12.56 -2.16
N GLU A 307 -13.96 13.42 -1.29
CA GLU A 307 -14.21 14.83 -1.58
C GLU A 307 -12.91 15.61 -1.88
N LEU A 308 -11.86 15.41 -1.07
CA LEU A 308 -10.55 16.04 -1.24
C LEU A 308 -9.95 15.74 -2.62
N VAL A 309 -9.91 14.48 -3.03
CA VAL A 309 -9.30 14.09 -4.31
C VAL A 309 -10.19 14.48 -5.50
N LEU A 310 -11.52 14.39 -5.40
CA LEU A 310 -12.44 14.87 -6.44
C LEU A 310 -12.39 16.40 -6.59
N ALA A 311 -12.07 17.14 -5.53
CA ALA A 311 -11.87 18.60 -5.60
C ALA A 311 -10.63 19.00 -6.44
N GLN A 312 -9.68 18.08 -6.63
CA GLN A 312 -8.54 18.30 -7.52
C GLN A 312 -8.85 18.07 -9.01
N GLY A 313 -10.08 17.66 -9.36
CA GLY A 313 -10.45 17.34 -10.73
C GLY A 313 -10.12 15.90 -11.12
N THR A 314 -9.91 15.01 -10.16
CA THR A 314 -9.76 13.57 -10.39
C THR A 314 -10.94 13.02 -11.17
N ASP A 315 -10.68 12.22 -12.21
CA ASP A 315 -11.71 11.56 -13.00
C ASP A 315 -12.50 10.58 -12.10
N PRO A 316 -13.83 10.74 -11.94
CA PRO A 316 -14.64 9.82 -11.14
C PRO A 316 -14.69 8.39 -11.73
N GLU A 317 -14.27 8.21 -12.99
CA GLU A 317 -14.13 6.90 -13.65
C GLU A 317 -12.71 6.32 -13.54
N GLY A 318 -11.76 7.09 -12.99
CA GLY A 318 -10.35 6.72 -12.89
C GLY A 318 -10.13 5.48 -12.03
N VAL A 319 -9.28 4.57 -12.51
CA VAL A 319 -8.92 3.31 -11.83
C VAL A 319 -7.44 3.24 -11.44
N GLY A 320 -6.73 4.37 -11.59
CA GLY A 320 -5.37 4.57 -11.13
C GLY A 320 -4.38 3.56 -11.74
N THR A 321 -3.62 2.92 -10.87
CA THR A 321 -2.64 1.89 -11.23
C THR A 321 -3.28 0.51 -11.40
N ARG A 322 -4.60 0.39 -11.20
CA ARG A 322 -5.36 -0.87 -11.19
C ARG A 322 -4.85 -1.83 -10.12
N HIS A 323 -4.65 -1.31 -8.91
CA HIS A 323 -4.16 -2.10 -7.78
C HIS A 323 -4.95 -3.42 -7.66
N PRO A 324 -4.27 -4.59 -7.59
CA PRO A 324 -4.94 -5.89 -7.72
C PRO A 324 -6.05 -6.14 -6.70
N VAL A 325 -5.93 -5.56 -5.49
CA VAL A 325 -6.92 -5.71 -4.42
C VAL A 325 -8.32 -5.21 -4.82
N PHE A 326 -8.39 -4.23 -5.73
CA PHE A 326 -9.65 -3.63 -6.17
C PHE A 326 -10.18 -4.24 -7.48
N GLY A 327 -9.49 -5.22 -8.06
CA GLY A 327 -9.98 -5.97 -9.23
C GLY A 327 -10.18 -5.13 -10.50
N GLY A 328 -9.64 -3.91 -10.55
CA GLY A 328 -9.86 -2.97 -11.66
C GLY A 328 -11.26 -2.35 -11.70
N HIS A 329 -12.01 -2.42 -10.60
CA HIS A 329 -13.32 -1.78 -10.47
C HIS A 329 -13.21 -0.25 -10.42
N ARG A 330 -14.25 0.41 -10.94
CA ARG A 330 -14.36 1.87 -10.85
C ARG A 330 -14.73 2.31 -9.43
N PRO A 331 -14.37 3.53 -9.01
CA PRO A 331 -14.75 4.08 -7.71
C PRO A 331 -16.24 3.94 -7.41
N TYR A 332 -17.10 4.24 -8.40
CA TYR A 332 -18.55 4.19 -8.22
C TYR A 332 -19.07 2.76 -8.00
N GLU A 333 -18.50 1.78 -8.69
CA GLU A 333 -18.83 0.36 -8.48
C GLU A 333 -18.47 -0.08 -7.06
N LEU A 334 -17.27 0.29 -6.58
CA LEU A 334 -16.80 -0.05 -5.24
C LEU A 334 -17.69 0.59 -4.17
N ALA A 335 -17.93 1.91 -4.25
CA ALA A 335 -18.76 2.62 -3.28
C ALA A 335 -20.18 2.05 -3.22
N ALA A 336 -20.80 1.80 -4.39
CA ALA A 336 -22.17 1.29 -4.45
C ALA A 336 -22.28 -0.15 -3.92
N VAL A 337 -21.35 -1.04 -4.30
CA VAL A 337 -21.36 -2.45 -3.86
C VAL A 337 -20.89 -2.62 -2.41
N GLN A 338 -20.16 -1.65 -1.86
CA GLN A 338 -19.80 -1.63 -0.44
C GLN A 338 -20.87 -0.95 0.45
N GLY A 339 -21.89 -0.34 -0.18
CA GLY A 339 -22.98 0.36 0.52
C GLY A 339 -22.61 1.75 1.03
N HIS A 340 -21.53 2.36 0.52
CA HIS A 340 -21.10 3.71 0.88
C HIS A 340 -21.90 4.75 0.09
N ILE A 341 -23.16 4.94 0.48
CA ILE A 341 -24.18 5.67 -0.29
C ILE A 341 -23.77 7.11 -0.59
N GLU A 342 -23.26 7.83 0.40
CA GLU A 342 -22.85 9.24 0.21
C GLU A 342 -21.72 9.37 -0.82
N ILE A 343 -20.76 8.44 -0.83
CA ILE A 343 -19.69 8.42 -1.84
C ILE A 343 -20.24 8.04 -3.21
N ALA A 344 -21.15 7.07 -3.26
CA ALA A 344 -21.78 6.63 -4.50
C ALA A 344 -22.59 7.79 -5.15
N GLU A 345 -23.35 8.53 -4.36
CA GLU A 345 -24.08 9.72 -4.80
C GLU A 345 -23.14 10.85 -5.22
N LEU A 346 -22.07 11.09 -4.46
CA LEU A 346 -21.03 12.06 -4.83
C LEU A 346 -20.42 11.75 -6.19
N LEU A 347 -20.02 10.49 -6.43
CA LEU A 347 -19.43 10.06 -7.70
C LEU A 347 -20.42 10.21 -8.87
N ARG A 348 -21.69 9.86 -8.67
CA ARG A 348 -22.76 10.13 -9.65
C ARG A 348 -22.90 11.60 -9.97
N ALA A 349 -22.91 12.46 -8.94
CA ALA A 349 -23.02 13.90 -9.09
C ALA A 349 -21.80 14.51 -9.82
N ARG A 350 -20.63 13.86 -9.72
CA ARG A 350 -19.41 14.23 -10.47
C ARG A 350 -19.33 13.62 -11.87
N GLY A 351 -20.34 12.88 -12.32
CA GLY A 351 -20.44 12.40 -13.69
C GLY A 351 -19.92 10.97 -13.92
N ALA A 352 -19.76 10.17 -12.86
CA ALA A 352 -19.51 8.74 -13.03
C ALA A 352 -20.55 8.11 -13.97
N ALA A 353 -20.16 7.15 -14.80
CA ALA A 353 -21.08 6.46 -15.71
C ALA A 353 -21.96 5.45 -14.93
N PRO A 354 -23.19 5.16 -15.40
CA PRO A 354 -24.11 4.26 -14.69
C PRO A 354 -23.50 2.89 -14.40
N LEU A 355 -24.04 2.18 -13.41
CA LEU A 355 -23.65 0.80 -13.19
C LEU A 355 -24.24 -0.09 -14.30
N ASP A 356 -23.61 -1.24 -14.53
CA ASP A 356 -24.26 -2.29 -15.31
C ASP A 356 -25.45 -2.89 -14.54
N GLU A 357 -26.33 -3.62 -15.23
CA GLU A 357 -27.55 -4.20 -14.64
C GLU A 357 -27.29 -5.07 -13.39
N ILE A 358 -26.14 -5.75 -13.32
CA ILE A 358 -25.81 -6.62 -12.20
C ILE A 358 -25.27 -5.79 -11.01
N HIS A 359 -24.43 -4.80 -11.28
CA HIS A 359 -23.95 -3.88 -10.26
C HIS A 359 -25.08 -3.01 -9.69
N GLU A 360 -26.09 -2.64 -10.49
CA GLU A 360 -27.31 -1.99 -9.98
C GLU A 360 -28.08 -2.90 -9.00
N VAL A 361 -28.19 -4.20 -9.31
CA VAL A 361 -28.79 -5.18 -8.39
C VAL A 361 -28.01 -5.25 -7.08
N TYR A 362 -26.67 -5.29 -7.14
CA TYR A 362 -25.82 -5.30 -5.96
C TYR A 362 -26.01 -4.03 -5.13
N ALA A 363 -25.97 -2.86 -5.78
CA ALA A 363 -26.12 -1.57 -5.12
C ALA A 363 -27.50 -1.41 -4.45
N ALA A 364 -28.58 -1.84 -5.12
CA ALA A 364 -29.92 -1.84 -4.55
C ALA A 364 -30.01 -2.75 -3.31
N ALA A 365 -29.51 -3.98 -3.42
CA ALA A 365 -29.49 -4.90 -2.28
C ALA A 365 -28.69 -4.31 -1.10
N MET A 366 -27.52 -3.70 -1.37
CA MET A 366 -26.70 -3.07 -0.34
C MET A 366 -27.32 -1.82 0.29
N ARG A 367 -28.30 -1.17 -0.36
CA ARG A 367 -29.17 -0.13 0.22
C ARG A 367 -30.35 -0.68 1.04
N GLY A 368 -30.53 -2.00 1.07
CA GLY A 368 -31.72 -2.65 1.65
C GLY A 368 -32.95 -2.60 0.73
N GLU A 369 -32.79 -2.19 -0.52
CA GLU A 369 -33.85 -2.17 -1.52
C GLU A 369 -34.00 -3.57 -2.14
N THR A 370 -35.23 -4.00 -2.41
CA THR A 370 -35.48 -5.24 -3.15
C THR A 370 -35.63 -4.92 -4.63
N PRO A 371 -34.61 -5.17 -5.47
CA PRO A 371 -34.71 -4.90 -6.89
C PRO A 371 -35.70 -5.89 -7.53
N TYR A 372 -36.60 -5.37 -8.39
CA TYR A 372 -37.51 -6.19 -9.17
C TYR A 372 -36.81 -6.63 -10.45
N VAL A 373 -36.23 -7.84 -10.44
CA VAL A 373 -35.51 -8.44 -11.56
C VAL A 373 -36.09 -9.80 -11.93
N ASP A 374 -35.89 -10.21 -13.19
CA ASP A 374 -36.27 -11.56 -13.61
C ASP A 374 -35.31 -12.63 -13.04
N ALA A 375 -35.72 -13.89 -13.18
CA ALA A 375 -34.96 -15.02 -12.65
C ALA A 375 -33.59 -15.20 -13.32
N ASP A 376 -33.43 -14.76 -14.59
CA ASP A 376 -32.16 -14.87 -15.31
C ASP A 376 -31.14 -13.85 -14.76
N LEU A 377 -31.55 -12.59 -14.62
CA LEU A 377 -30.69 -11.55 -14.05
C LEU A 377 -30.32 -11.87 -12.60
N ALA A 378 -31.26 -12.37 -11.79
CA ALA A 378 -30.97 -12.84 -10.43
C ALA A 378 -29.93 -13.96 -10.43
N ALA A 379 -30.09 -14.99 -11.29
CA ALA A 379 -29.13 -16.09 -11.38
C ALA A 379 -27.75 -15.63 -11.85
N ARG A 380 -27.67 -14.71 -12.84
CA ARG A 380 -26.42 -14.11 -13.30
C ARG A 380 -25.74 -13.29 -12.20
N ALA A 381 -26.51 -12.53 -11.41
CA ALA A 381 -26.01 -11.76 -10.28
C ALA A 381 -25.41 -12.66 -9.20
N VAL A 382 -26.10 -13.74 -8.81
CA VAL A 382 -25.60 -14.75 -7.86
C VAL A 382 -24.33 -15.43 -8.39
N ALA A 383 -24.32 -15.86 -9.65
CA ALA A 383 -23.18 -16.54 -10.25
C ALA A 383 -21.92 -15.65 -10.36
N ARG A 384 -22.10 -14.35 -10.66
CA ARG A 384 -20.98 -13.41 -10.81
C ARG A 384 -20.33 -13.05 -9.47
N THR A 385 -21.09 -12.95 -8.39
CA THR A 385 -20.56 -12.57 -7.07
C THR A 385 -21.25 -13.34 -5.94
N PRO A 386 -20.96 -14.65 -5.80
CA PRO A 386 -21.64 -15.50 -4.82
C PRO A 386 -21.31 -15.15 -3.36
N HIS A 387 -20.29 -14.33 -3.12
CA HIS A 387 -19.85 -13.91 -1.79
C HIS A 387 -20.40 -12.54 -1.35
N LEU A 388 -21.34 -11.95 -2.11
CA LEU A 388 -21.96 -10.67 -1.75
C LEU A 388 -22.60 -10.66 -0.35
N PRO A 389 -23.30 -11.73 0.12
CA PRO A 389 -23.79 -11.80 1.49
C PRO A 389 -22.69 -11.72 2.56
N VAL A 390 -21.55 -12.35 2.29
CA VAL A 390 -20.38 -12.33 3.19
C VAL A 390 -19.85 -10.90 3.32
N ARG A 391 -19.77 -10.17 2.20
CA ARG A 391 -19.38 -8.76 2.17
C ARG A 391 -20.38 -7.86 2.89
N ALA A 392 -21.67 -8.00 2.61
CA ALA A 392 -22.73 -7.23 3.26
C ALA A 392 -22.70 -7.43 4.79
N ALA A 393 -22.41 -8.67 5.22
CA ALA A 393 -22.27 -8.99 6.63
C ALA A 393 -20.99 -8.43 7.26
N GLU A 394 -19.88 -8.41 6.52
CA GLU A 394 -18.60 -7.83 6.93
C GLU A 394 -18.68 -6.32 7.19
N VAL A 395 -19.49 -5.58 6.44
CA VAL A 395 -19.74 -4.14 6.66
C VAL A 395 -21.02 -3.83 7.44
N GLY A 396 -21.66 -4.84 8.04
CA GLY A 396 -22.76 -4.64 8.96
C GLY A 396 -24.07 -4.17 8.33
N ARG A 397 -24.31 -4.48 7.05
CA ARG A 397 -25.54 -4.11 6.31
C ARG A 397 -26.65 -5.13 6.56
N ALA A 398 -27.26 -5.09 7.74
CA ALA A 398 -28.35 -5.99 8.10
C ALA A 398 -29.55 -5.88 7.14
N GLU A 399 -29.84 -4.66 6.66
CA GLU A 399 -30.95 -4.37 5.74
C GLU A 399 -30.79 -5.05 4.38
N ALA A 400 -29.55 -5.40 3.99
CA ALA A 400 -29.27 -6.08 2.73
C ALA A 400 -29.64 -7.57 2.74
N MET A 401 -29.84 -8.17 3.91
CA MET A 401 -30.04 -9.63 4.01
C MET A 401 -31.37 -10.08 3.36
N ASP A 402 -32.47 -9.35 3.59
CA ASP A 402 -33.77 -9.69 2.98
C ASP A 402 -33.74 -9.58 1.43
N PRO A 403 -33.25 -8.47 0.83
CA PRO A 403 -33.06 -8.40 -0.62
C PRO A 403 -32.18 -9.52 -1.19
N LEU A 404 -31.05 -9.82 -0.53
CA LEU A 404 -30.12 -10.86 -1.00
C LEU A 404 -30.78 -12.24 -0.97
N GLN A 405 -31.52 -12.58 0.08
CA GLN A 405 -32.26 -13.85 0.13
C GLN A 405 -33.28 -13.96 -1.03
N ARG A 406 -34.02 -12.87 -1.32
CA ARG A 406 -35.00 -12.83 -2.42
C ARG A 406 -34.37 -12.97 -3.80
N LEU A 407 -33.14 -12.49 -3.97
CA LEU A 407 -32.34 -12.68 -5.18
C LEU A 407 -31.81 -14.12 -5.34
N GLY A 408 -32.02 -14.99 -4.34
CA GLY A 408 -31.60 -16.38 -4.36
C GLY A 408 -30.19 -16.62 -3.82
N TYR A 409 -29.62 -15.65 -3.08
CA TYR A 409 -28.36 -15.88 -2.38
C TYR A 409 -28.53 -16.85 -1.21
N ASP A 410 -27.56 -17.74 -1.03
CA ASP A 410 -27.41 -18.53 0.17
C ASP A 410 -26.78 -17.68 1.29
N LEU A 411 -27.54 -17.46 2.36
CA LEU A 411 -27.10 -16.69 3.54
C LEU A 411 -26.56 -17.59 4.66
N SER A 412 -26.72 -18.91 4.55
CA SER A 412 -26.35 -19.88 5.58
C SER A 412 -25.08 -20.65 5.22
N GLY A 413 -24.81 -20.79 3.93
CA GLY A 413 -23.64 -21.49 3.42
C GLY A 413 -22.32 -20.76 3.62
N VAL A 414 -21.24 -21.54 3.60
CA VAL A 414 -19.87 -21.04 3.57
C VAL A 414 -19.50 -20.76 2.11
N SER A 415 -19.19 -19.51 1.81
CA SER A 415 -18.71 -19.05 0.50
C SER A 415 -17.36 -18.37 0.67
N GLY A 416 -16.34 -18.78 -0.11
CA GLY A 416 -15.00 -18.20 0.02
C GLY A 416 -14.35 -18.41 1.39
N GLY A 417 -14.71 -19.49 2.09
CA GLY A 417 -14.11 -19.85 3.39
C GLY A 417 -14.78 -19.24 4.62
N ALA A 418 -15.88 -18.50 4.48
CA ALA A 418 -16.69 -18.05 5.62
C ALA A 418 -18.19 -18.02 5.29
N ALA A 419 -19.05 -18.24 6.28
CA ALA A 419 -20.47 -17.90 6.19
C ALA A 419 -20.66 -16.41 6.53
N PRO A 420 -21.72 -15.74 6.04
CA PRO A 420 -22.02 -14.35 6.38
C PRO A 420 -22.02 -14.09 7.90
N ILE A 421 -22.55 -15.02 8.69
CA ILE A 421 -22.63 -14.89 10.15
C ILE A 421 -21.25 -14.84 10.82
N HIS A 422 -20.22 -15.49 10.25
CA HIS A 422 -18.84 -15.39 10.75
C HIS A 422 -18.30 -13.97 10.61
N ARG A 423 -18.52 -13.32 9.46
CA ARG A 423 -18.03 -11.95 9.22
C ARG A 423 -18.79 -10.91 10.02
N ALA A 424 -20.10 -11.06 10.15
CA ALA A 424 -20.89 -10.21 11.05
C ALA A 424 -20.42 -10.34 12.50
N ALA A 425 -20.17 -11.56 12.97
CA ALA A 425 -19.72 -11.82 14.33
C ALA A 425 -18.29 -11.33 14.60
N LEU A 426 -17.36 -11.57 13.67
CA LEU A 426 -15.99 -11.08 13.72
C LEU A 426 -15.96 -9.54 13.86
N ASN A 427 -16.79 -8.82 13.11
CA ASN A 427 -16.80 -7.34 13.10
C ASN A 427 -17.78 -6.71 14.10
N GLY A 428 -18.45 -7.51 14.95
CA GLY A 428 -19.33 -6.99 16.00
C GLY A 428 -20.67 -6.45 15.52
N HIS A 429 -21.09 -6.79 14.30
CA HIS A 429 -22.33 -6.32 13.71
C HIS A 429 -23.54 -7.10 14.23
N LEU A 430 -23.93 -6.81 15.48
CA LEU A 430 -24.98 -7.52 16.21
C LEU A 430 -26.31 -7.60 15.45
N GLU A 431 -26.77 -6.50 14.86
CA GLU A 431 -28.05 -6.50 14.11
C GLU A 431 -27.99 -7.38 12.87
N THR A 432 -26.84 -7.45 12.20
CA THR A 432 -26.62 -8.40 11.09
C THR A 432 -26.60 -9.84 11.58
N VAL A 433 -25.95 -10.13 12.72
CA VAL A 433 -25.97 -11.49 13.32
C VAL A 433 -27.41 -11.92 13.64
N LYS A 434 -28.18 -11.06 14.32
CA LYS A 434 -29.60 -11.31 14.61
C LYS A 434 -30.39 -11.58 13.34
N LYS A 435 -30.20 -10.73 12.32
CA LYS A 435 -30.93 -10.84 11.06
C LYS A 435 -30.61 -12.14 10.32
N LEU A 436 -29.35 -12.54 10.27
CA LEU A 436 -28.95 -13.81 9.65
C LEU A 436 -29.58 -15.01 10.36
N ILE A 437 -29.63 -15.02 11.70
CA ILE A 437 -30.30 -16.08 12.47
C ILE A 437 -31.81 -16.09 12.23
N GLU A 438 -32.46 -14.92 12.16
CA GLU A 438 -33.87 -14.80 11.79
C GLU A 438 -34.15 -15.45 10.42
N LEU A 439 -33.21 -15.31 9.48
CA LEU A 439 -33.27 -15.89 8.14
C LEU A 439 -32.81 -17.35 8.06
N GLY A 440 -32.54 -18.00 9.20
CA GLY A 440 -32.23 -19.42 9.30
C GLY A 440 -30.74 -19.77 9.18
N ALA A 441 -29.83 -18.81 9.37
CA ALA A 441 -28.41 -19.11 9.51
C ALA A 441 -28.15 -19.86 10.83
N ASP A 442 -27.42 -20.97 10.76
CA ASP A 442 -26.97 -21.72 11.93
C ASP A 442 -25.76 -21.02 12.57
N PRO A 443 -25.85 -20.51 13.82
CA PRO A 443 -24.72 -19.88 14.50
C PRO A 443 -23.58 -20.85 14.84
N ASP A 444 -23.83 -22.16 14.79
CA ASP A 444 -22.85 -23.23 15.05
C ASP A 444 -22.18 -23.77 13.77
N VAL A 445 -22.53 -23.24 12.59
CA VAL A 445 -21.80 -23.53 11.35
C VAL A 445 -20.31 -23.25 11.56
N ARG A 446 -19.44 -24.12 11.04
CA ARG A 446 -17.99 -23.99 11.21
C ARG A 446 -17.33 -23.64 9.90
N ASP A 447 -16.42 -22.68 9.94
CA ASP A 447 -15.61 -22.33 8.79
C ASP A 447 -14.52 -23.39 8.51
N PRO A 448 -14.15 -23.62 7.24
CA PRO A 448 -13.17 -24.65 6.87
C PRO A 448 -11.72 -24.29 7.20
N ASN A 449 -11.41 -23.01 7.47
CA ASN A 449 -10.04 -22.54 7.62
C ASN A 449 -9.55 -22.68 9.07
N TYR A 450 -10.42 -22.37 10.03
CA TYR A 450 -10.09 -22.31 11.46
C TYR A 450 -11.03 -23.16 12.31
N ASN A 451 -12.03 -23.80 11.71
CA ASN A 451 -13.05 -24.59 12.41
C ASN A 451 -13.79 -23.75 13.47
N GLY A 452 -13.88 -22.43 13.29
CA GLY A 452 -14.56 -21.49 14.16
C GLY A 452 -16.01 -21.30 13.76
N ASN A 453 -16.89 -21.15 14.76
CA ASN A 453 -18.28 -20.74 14.57
C ASN A 453 -18.44 -19.24 14.86
N ALA A 454 -19.66 -18.71 14.74
CA ALA A 454 -19.91 -17.27 14.97
C ALA A 454 -19.44 -16.80 16.36
N LEU A 455 -19.66 -17.60 17.41
CA LEU A 455 -19.21 -17.28 18.76
C LEU A 455 -17.68 -17.22 18.85
N GLY A 456 -16.98 -18.20 18.29
CA GLY A 456 -15.52 -18.23 18.30
C GLY A 456 -14.89 -17.02 17.59
N TRP A 457 -15.48 -16.59 16.46
CA TRP A 457 -15.04 -15.38 15.76
C TRP A 457 -15.30 -14.09 16.56
N ALA A 458 -16.46 -13.99 17.22
CA ALA A 458 -16.77 -12.86 18.10
C ALA A 458 -15.84 -12.81 19.32
N GLU A 459 -15.53 -13.96 19.94
CA GLU A 459 -14.60 -14.06 21.06
C GLU A 459 -13.17 -13.71 20.64
N HIS A 460 -12.73 -14.19 19.47
CA HIS A 460 -11.42 -13.89 18.91
C HIS A 460 -11.18 -12.39 18.72
N ASN A 461 -12.19 -11.66 18.24
CA ASN A 461 -12.10 -10.21 18.00
C ASN A 461 -12.80 -9.36 19.08
N HIS A 462 -13.03 -9.94 20.27
CA HIS A 462 -13.53 -9.26 21.46
C HIS A 462 -14.87 -8.50 21.29
N GLN A 463 -15.79 -9.04 20.49
CA GLN A 463 -17.06 -8.42 20.16
C GLN A 463 -18.15 -8.72 21.20
N GLN A 464 -18.07 -8.05 22.37
CA GLN A 464 -18.86 -8.39 23.57
C GLN A 464 -20.37 -8.47 23.32
N ALA A 465 -20.95 -7.51 22.61
CA ALA A 465 -22.40 -7.49 22.36
C ALA A 465 -22.88 -8.70 21.55
N VAL A 466 -22.06 -9.18 20.61
CA VAL A 466 -22.34 -10.40 19.84
C VAL A 466 -22.14 -11.65 20.69
N ILE A 467 -21.08 -11.69 21.51
CA ILE A 467 -20.80 -12.79 22.44
C ILE A 467 -21.99 -13.02 23.38
N ASP A 468 -22.49 -11.94 23.99
CA ASP A 468 -23.60 -11.99 24.94
C ASP A 468 -24.88 -12.49 24.27
N TYR A 469 -25.18 -12.00 23.06
CA TYR A 469 -26.32 -12.44 22.29
C TYR A 469 -26.24 -13.92 21.92
N LEU A 470 -25.12 -14.38 21.37
CA LEU A 470 -24.93 -15.77 20.95
C LEU A 470 -24.95 -16.75 22.13
N LYS A 471 -24.37 -16.39 23.29
CA LYS A 471 -24.44 -17.20 24.52
C LYS A 471 -25.84 -17.23 25.13
N GLY A 472 -26.65 -16.20 24.88
CA GLY A 472 -28.03 -16.10 25.34
C GLY A 472 -29.03 -16.87 24.45
N LEU A 473 -28.61 -17.38 23.30
CA LEU A 473 -29.47 -18.21 22.47
C LEU A 473 -29.80 -19.52 23.20
N PRO A 474 -31.05 -20.02 23.12
CA PRO A 474 -31.35 -21.35 23.61
C PRO A 474 -30.43 -22.33 22.86
N GLN A 475 -29.69 -23.17 23.57
CA GLN A 475 -28.95 -24.25 22.91
C GLN A 475 -29.95 -25.07 22.11
N GLY A 476 -29.82 -25.01 20.78
CA GLY A 476 -30.72 -25.70 19.87
C GLY A 476 -30.67 -27.18 20.16
N THR A 477 -31.84 -27.73 20.48
CA THR A 477 -32.15 -29.16 20.41
C THR A 477 -31.79 -29.68 19.02
N GLY A 478 -30.56 -30.14 18.85
CA GLY A 478 -30.13 -30.84 17.65
C GLY A 478 -30.98 -32.10 17.49
N THR A 479 -31.93 -32.07 16.56
CA THR A 479 -32.50 -33.29 16.01
C THR A 479 -31.37 -34.03 15.30
N HIS A 480 -31.07 -35.22 15.85
CA HIS A 480 -30.20 -36.25 15.31
C HIS A 480 -30.56 -36.70 13.90
#